data_AF-A0A0J5V114-F1
#
_entry.id   AF-A0A0J5V114-F1
#
_cell.length_a   1.000
_cell.length_b   1.000
_cell.length_c   1.000
_cell.angle_alpha   90.00
_cell.angle_beta   90.00
_cell.angle_gamma   90.00
#
_symmetry.space_group_name_H-M   'P 1'
#
loop_
_entity.id
_entity.type
_entity.pdbx_description
1 polymer ?
#
loop_
_entity_poly.entity_id
_entity_poly.type
_entity_poly.pdbx_seq_one_letter_code
_entity_poly.pdbx_strand_id
1 'polypeptide(L)'
;MQDQLLIDDVVEKLYKRYPELQDRFGEEGRRKCREDNVHHFNYLQSAADVGEEKVFVDYAVWLNSVLVSRGMKPDHLIDNFVCIQEAIEEGEGDERFISYLQAAIRSIRPGMKAETPS
;
A
#
# COMPACT_ATOMS: atom_id res chain seq x y z
N MET A 1 1.36 6.10 17.80
CA MET A 1 2.06 5.52 16.63
C MET A 1 2.83 6.65 15.98
N GLN A 2 4.11 6.45 15.64
CA GLN A 2 4.96 7.52 15.09
C GLN A 2 4.48 8.02 13.72
N ASP A 3 3.74 7.21 12.95
CA ASP A 3 3.41 7.50 11.54
C ASP A 3 2.00 8.09 11.29
N GLN A 4 1.33 8.64 12.32
CA GLN A 4 -0.07 9.09 12.15
C GLN A 4 -0.23 10.19 11.08
N LEU A 5 0.72 11.13 11.01
CA LEU A 5 0.70 12.21 10.01
C LEU A 5 0.96 11.67 8.59
N LEU A 6 1.84 10.67 8.45
CA LEU A 6 2.07 10.00 7.18
C LEU A 6 0.81 9.25 6.73
N ILE A 7 0.17 8.51 7.64
CA ILE A 7 -1.07 7.78 7.33
C ILE A 7 -2.17 8.72 6.84
N ASP A 8 -2.34 9.86 7.50
CA ASP A 8 -3.34 10.85 7.11
C ASP A 8 -3.00 11.43 5.72
N ASP A 9 -1.73 11.74 5.44
CA ASP A 9 -1.27 12.21 4.12
C ASP A 9 -1.48 11.16 3.01
N VAL A 10 -1.23 9.88 3.28
CA VAL A 10 -1.50 8.77 2.35
C VAL A 10 -2.97 8.69 1.98
N VAL A 11 -3.87 8.80 2.98
CA VAL A 11 -5.32 8.81 2.74
C VAL A 11 -5.72 10.01 1.87
N GLU A 12 -5.18 11.20 2.15
CA GLU A 12 -5.42 12.38 1.31
C GLU A 12 -4.92 12.19 -0.12
N LYS A 13 -3.70 11.66 -0.32
CA LYS A 13 -3.14 11.39 -1.64
C LYS A 13 -4.02 10.41 -2.42
N LEU A 14 -4.47 9.34 -1.80
CA LEU A 14 -5.32 8.34 -2.45
C LEU A 14 -6.68 8.93 -2.85
N TYR A 15 -7.32 9.72 -1.97
CA TYR A 15 -8.61 10.36 -2.26
C TYR A 15 -8.51 11.50 -3.27
N LYS A 16 -7.36 12.17 -3.37
CA LYS A 16 -7.07 13.12 -4.46
C LYS A 16 -6.87 12.42 -5.80
N ARG A 17 -6.22 11.24 -5.79
CA ARG A 17 -5.98 10.42 -6.99
C ARG A 17 -7.26 9.76 -7.50
N TYR A 18 -8.14 9.37 -6.59
CA TYR A 18 -9.43 8.72 -6.87
C TYR A 18 -10.61 9.46 -6.22
N PRO A 19 -11.00 10.65 -6.73
CA PRO A 19 -12.09 11.44 -6.16
C PRO A 19 -13.42 10.68 -6.05
N GLU A 20 -13.66 9.71 -6.94
CA GLU A 20 -14.84 8.87 -6.94
C GLU A 20 -14.98 8.01 -5.67
N LEU A 21 -13.90 7.78 -4.91
CA LEU A 21 -13.96 7.09 -3.62
C LEU A 21 -14.76 7.91 -2.60
N GLN A 22 -14.66 9.24 -2.64
CA GLN A 22 -15.44 10.12 -1.78
C GLN A 22 -16.93 10.02 -2.12
N ASP A 23 -17.27 10.08 -3.41
CA ASP A 23 -18.67 10.01 -3.86
C ASP A 23 -19.32 8.66 -3.52
N ARG A 24 -18.53 7.58 -3.56
CA ARG A 24 -19.04 6.21 -3.36
C ARG A 24 -19.07 5.77 -1.90
N PHE A 25 -18.08 6.17 -1.10
CA PHE A 25 -17.88 5.62 0.25
C PHE A 25 -17.85 6.68 1.36
N GLY A 26 -17.71 7.96 1.01
CA GLY A 26 -17.68 9.08 1.94
C GLY A 26 -16.67 8.91 3.08
N GLU A 27 -17.00 9.49 4.23
CA GLU A 27 -16.18 9.46 5.44
C GLU A 27 -15.90 8.05 5.98
N GLU A 28 -16.88 7.14 5.85
CA GLU A 28 -16.70 5.76 6.30
C GLU A 28 -15.65 5.03 5.44
N GLY A 29 -15.60 5.33 4.14
CA GLY A 29 -14.52 4.86 3.26
C GLY A 29 -13.16 5.38 3.72
N ARG A 30 -13.05 6.67 4.05
CA ARG A 30 -11.79 7.28 4.51
C ARG A 30 -11.32 6.64 5.80
N ARG A 31 -12.24 6.42 6.74
CA ARG A 31 -11.96 5.75 8.03
C ARG A 31 -11.39 4.35 7.81
N LYS A 32 -12.00 3.55 6.94
CA LYS A 32 -11.50 2.20 6.61
C LYS A 32 -10.16 2.22 5.89
N CYS A 33 -9.98 3.13 4.92
CA CYS A 33 -8.71 3.31 4.23
C CYS A 33 -7.59 3.66 5.22
N ARG A 34 -7.89 4.49 6.22
CA ARG A 34 -6.97 4.84 7.29
C ARG A 34 -6.62 3.63 8.16
N GLU A 35 -7.60 2.79 8.51
CA GLU A 35 -7.38 1.54 9.25
C GLU A 35 -6.49 0.57 8.48
N ASP A 36 -6.74 0.40 7.18
CA ASP A 36 -5.88 -0.42 6.30
C ASP A 36 -4.44 0.10 6.29
N ASN A 37 -4.25 1.43 6.18
CA ASN A 37 -2.93 2.05 6.25
C ASN A 37 -2.24 1.84 7.60
N VAL A 38 -2.96 1.92 8.73
CA VAL A 38 -2.40 1.56 10.04
C VAL A 38 -1.87 0.12 10.02
N HIS A 39 -2.59 -0.82 9.41
CA HIS A 39 -2.11 -2.19 9.28
C HIS A 39 -0.87 -2.29 8.38
N HIS A 40 -0.81 -1.58 7.26
CA HIS A 40 0.36 -1.56 6.38
C HIS A 40 1.61 -1.08 7.13
N PHE A 41 1.52 0.04 7.86
CA PHE A 41 2.63 0.58 8.64
C PHE A 41 3.07 -0.36 9.77
N ASN A 42 2.14 -1.05 10.44
CA ASN A 42 2.50 -2.04 11.46
C ASN A 42 3.31 -3.22 10.88
N TYR A 43 2.99 -3.67 9.67
CA TYR A 43 3.76 -4.73 8.99
C TYR A 43 5.11 -4.22 8.46
N LEU A 44 5.18 -2.97 7.98
CA LEU A 44 6.44 -2.32 7.61
C LEU A 44 7.37 -2.22 8.81
N GLN A 45 6.86 -1.76 9.95
CA GLN A 45 7.62 -1.68 11.19
C GLN A 45 8.07 -3.07 11.65
N SER A 46 7.18 -4.06 11.62
CA SER A 46 7.53 -5.44 11.98
C SER A 46 8.66 -5.99 11.11
N ALA A 47 8.61 -5.77 9.79
CA ALA A 47 9.67 -6.17 8.86
C ALA A 47 11.00 -5.43 9.15
N ALA A 48 10.94 -4.15 9.50
CA ALA A 48 12.12 -3.36 9.87
C ALA A 48 12.74 -3.78 11.21
N ASP A 49 11.92 -4.14 12.19
CA ASP A 49 12.35 -4.59 13.52
C ASP A 49 13.09 -5.94 13.43
N VAL A 50 12.62 -6.85 12.57
CA VAL A 50 13.31 -8.14 12.35
C VAL A 50 14.40 -8.07 11.28
N GLY A 51 14.47 -6.98 10.50
CA GLY A 51 15.43 -6.79 9.42
C GLY A 51 15.18 -7.70 8.20
N GLU A 52 13.93 -8.07 7.93
CA GLU A 52 13.56 -9.03 6.87
C GLU A 52 12.44 -8.47 6.00
N GLU A 53 12.78 -8.06 4.76
CA GLU A 53 11.82 -7.50 3.81
C GLU A 53 10.71 -8.50 3.46
N LYS A 54 11.02 -9.80 3.48
CA LYS A 54 10.07 -10.86 3.12
C LYS A 54 8.83 -10.85 4.01
N VAL A 55 8.93 -10.39 5.26
CA VAL A 55 7.77 -10.26 6.15
C VAL A 55 6.70 -9.34 5.56
N PHE A 56 7.10 -8.19 5.01
CA PHE A 56 6.16 -7.27 4.38
C PHE A 56 5.69 -7.78 3.01
N VAL A 57 6.58 -8.41 2.24
CA VAL A 57 6.23 -8.98 0.92
C VAL A 57 5.20 -10.10 1.04
N ASP A 58 5.38 -11.03 1.98
CA ASP A 58 4.43 -12.12 2.22
C ASP A 58 3.06 -11.57 2.66
N TYR A 59 3.06 -10.57 3.55
CA TYR A 59 1.86 -9.84 3.95
C TYR A 59 1.13 -9.23 2.75
N ALA A 60 1.86 -8.52 1.89
CA ALA A 60 1.31 -7.84 0.72
C ALA A 60 0.71 -8.83 -0.30
N VAL A 61 1.39 -9.94 -0.57
CA VAL A 61 0.92 -10.99 -1.50
C VAL A 61 -0.33 -11.68 -0.95
N TRP A 62 -0.34 -12.00 0.35
CA TRP A 62 -1.51 -12.56 1.02
C TRP A 62 -2.69 -11.59 0.98
N LEU A 63 -2.48 -10.34 1.36
CA LEU A 63 -3.53 -9.32 1.38
C LEU A 63 -4.11 -9.11 -0.02
N ASN A 64 -3.26 -8.99 -1.05
CA ASN A 64 -3.71 -8.90 -2.43
C ASN A 64 -4.62 -10.08 -2.81
N SER A 65 -4.24 -11.31 -2.45
CA SER A 65 -5.05 -12.50 -2.71
C SER A 65 -6.43 -12.42 -2.03
N VAL A 66 -6.48 -11.92 -0.78
CA VAL A 66 -7.74 -11.70 -0.06
C VAL A 66 -8.60 -10.63 -0.74
N LEU A 67 -8.03 -9.49 -1.13
CA LEU A 67 -8.76 -8.38 -1.75
C LEU A 67 -9.27 -8.74 -3.15
N VAL A 68 -8.47 -9.44 -3.95
CA VAL A 68 -8.88 -9.95 -5.27
C VAL A 68 -10.03 -10.93 -5.15
N SER A 69 -10.01 -11.82 -4.14
CA SER A 69 -11.13 -12.74 -3.89
C SER A 69 -12.45 -12.02 -3.58
N ARG A 70 -12.38 -10.74 -3.16
CA ARG A 70 -13.52 -9.85 -2.88
C ARG A 70 -13.86 -8.90 -4.04
N GLY A 71 -13.23 -9.08 -5.21
CA GLY A 71 -13.50 -8.31 -6.41
C GLY A 71 -12.72 -7.01 -6.56
N MET A 72 -11.70 -6.76 -5.73
CA MET A 72 -10.80 -5.62 -5.93
C MET A 72 -9.74 -5.93 -6.99
N LYS A 73 -9.29 -4.90 -7.70
CA LYS A 73 -8.13 -5.00 -8.60
C LYS A 73 -6.83 -4.87 -7.79
N PRO A 74 -5.76 -5.60 -8.15
CA PRO A 74 -4.45 -5.46 -7.53
C PRO A 74 -3.93 -4.01 -7.54
N ASP A 75 -4.27 -3.26 -8.60
CA ASP A 75 -3.88 -1.86 -8.77
C ASP A 75 -4.28 -0.99 -7.58
N HIS A 76 -5.44 -1.22 -6.96
CA HIS A 76 -5.87 -0.41 -5.80
C HIS A 76 -4.91 -0.56 -4.60
N LEU A 77 -4.40 -1.77 -4.35
CA LEU A 77 -3.43 -2.01 -3.28
C LEU A 77 -2.05 -1.44 -3.65
N ILE A 78 -1.64 -1.64 -4.91
CA ILE A 78 -0.39 -1.08 -5.44
C ILE A 78 -0.39 0.44 -5.32
N ASP A 79 -1.47 1.11 -5.71
CA ASP A 79 -1.57 2.56 -5.67
C ASP A 79 -1.52 3.10 -4.24
N ASN A 80 -2.10 2.38 -3.28
CA ASN A 80 -1.95 2.74 -1.88
C ASN A 80 -0.49 2.62 -1.43
N PHE A 81 0.21 1.54 -1.79
CA PHE A 81 1.64 1.39 -1.50
C PHE A 81 2.50 2.47 -2.17
N VAL A 82 2.14 2.91 -3.37
CA VAL A 82 2.78 4.05 -4.03
C VAL A 82 2.53 5.35 -3.25
N CYS A 83 1.30 5.60 -2.78
CA CYS A 83 1.01 6.76 -1.95
C CYS A 83 1.79 6.75 -0.62
N ILE A 84 1.99 5.58 0.01
CA ILE A 84 2.85 5.43 1.18
C ILE A 84 4.29 5.81 0.84
N GLN A 85 4.82 5.31 -0.29
CA GLN A 85 6.18 5.65 -0.72
C GLN A 85 6.33 7.16 -0.94
N GLU A 86 5.40 7.79 -1.66
CA GLU A 86 5.39 9.24 -1.90
C GLU A 86 5.34 10.05 -0.59
N ALA A 87 4.50 9.64 0.37
CA ALA A 87 4.41 10.31 1.66
C ALA A 87 5.71 10.21 2.47
N ILE A 88 6.41 9.06 2.41
CA ILE A 88 7.71 8.88 3.07
C ILE A 88 8.81 9.71 2.39
N GLU A 89 8.82 9.77 1.05
CA GLU A 89 9.79 10.55 0.28
C GLU A 89 9.64 12.07 0.48
N GLU A 90 8.41 12.55 0.69
CA GLU A 90 8.12 13.97 0.94
C GLU A 90 8.23 14.38 2.41
N GLY A 91 8.16 13.41 3.33
CA GLY A 91 8.08 13.64 4.78
C GLY A 91 9.25 13.05 5.56
N GLU A 92 9.01 12.78 6.84
CA GLU A 92 9.93 12.02 7.69
C GLU A 92 9.34 10.62 7.90
N GLY A 93 9.98 9.60 7.32
CA GLY A 93 9.62 8.19 7.50
C GLY A 93 10.85 7.30 7.35
N ASP A 94 10.71 6.04 7.73
CA ASP A 94 11.81 5.07 7.61
C ASP A 94 12.08 4.73 6.15
N GLU A 95 13.23 5.15 5.62
CA GLU A 95 13.63 4.89 4.22
C GLU A 95 13.66 3.39 3.88
N ARG A 96 13.82 2.49 4.87
CA ARG A 96 13.75 1.03 4.65
C ARG A 96 12.37 0.61 4.17
N PHE A 97 11.31 1.33 4.54
CA PHE A 97 9.96 1.01 4.09
C PHE A 97 9.82 1.17 2.58
N ILE A 98 10.54 2.11 1.96
CA ILE A 98 10.52 2.32 0.51
C ILE A 98 10.96 1.05 -0.22
N SER A 99 12.07 0.44 0.19
CA SER A 99 12.55 -0.80 -0.46
C SER A 99 11.57 -1.96 -0.27
N TYR A 100 10.93 -2.08 0.91
CA TYR A 100 9.94 -3.11 1.20
C TYR A 100 8.66 -2.93 0.37
N LEU A 101 8.16 -1.70 0.25
CA LEU A 101 7.01 -1.35 -0.59
C LEU A 101 7.29 -1.68 -2.06
N GLN A 102 8.47 -1.32 -2.57
CA GLN A 102 8.87 -1.63 -3.94
C GLN A 102 8.97 -3.15 -4.19
N ALA A 103 9.49 -3.92 -3.23
CA ALA A 103 9.54 -5.38 -3.31
C ALA A 103 8.13 -6.00 -3.33
N ALA A 104 7.22 -5.50 -2.50
CA ALA A 104 5.82 -5.89 -2.47
C ALA A 104 5.10 -5.57 -3.79
N ILE A 105 5.27 -4.36 -4.33
CA ILE A 105 4.68 -3.94 -5.61
C ILE A 105 5.15 -4.85 -6.75
N ARG A 106 6.46 -5.15 -6.83
CA ARG A 106 7.00 -6.09 -7.83
C ARG A 106 6.36 -7.48 -7.70
N SER A 107 6.12 -7.93 -6.48
CA SER A 107 5.55 -9.25 -6.19
C SER A 107 4.04 -9.34 -6.45
N ILE A 108 3.30 -8.22 -6.39
CA ILE A 108 1.87 -8.13 -6.73
C ILE A 108 1.62 -7.93 -8.23
N ARG A 109 2.63 -7.46 -8.99
CA ARG A 109 2.54 -7.23 -10.44
C ARG A 109 2.86 -8.43 -11.39
N PRO A 110 2.82 -9.73 -11.04
CA PRO A 110 3.19 -10.76 -12.01
C PRO A 110 2.07 -10.92 -13.05
N GLY A 111 2.20 -10.22 -14.18
CA GLY A 111 1.14 -10.18 -15.19
C GLY A 111 1.33 -9.30 -16.44
N MET A 112 2.35 -8.44 -16.56
CA MET A 112 2.84 -8.12 -17.92
C MET A 112 3.65 -9.34 -18.38
N LYS A 113 2.96 -10.36 -18.91
CA LYS A 113 3.65 -11.31 -19.78
C LYS A 113 4.35 -10.45 -20.83
N ALA A 114 5.66 -10.59 -20.96
CA ALA A 114 6.32 -10.22 -22.18
C ALA A 114 5.53 -10.90 -23.30
N GLU A 115 4.79 -10.13 -24.09
CA GLU A 115 4.35 -10.59 -25.39
C GLU A 115 5.62 -11.03 -26.09
N THR A 116 5.80 -12.33 -26.21
CA THR A 116 6.81 -12.90 -27.07
C THR A 116 6.36 -12.51 -28.48
N PRO A 117 7.13 -11.72 -29.24
CA PRO A 117 6.75 -11.44 -30.61
C PRO A 117 6.71 -12.79 -31.34
N SER A 118 5.53 -13.12 -31.86
CA SER A 118 5.34 -14.25 -32.76
C SER A 118 5.94 -13.98 -34.14
#